data_AF-A0A9E5Q502-F1
#
_entry.id   AF-A0A9E5Q502-F1
#
_cell.length_a   1.000
_cell.length_b   1.000
_cell.length_c   1.000
_cell.angle_alpha   90.00
_cell.angle_beta   90.00
_cell.angle_gamma   90.00
#
_symmetry.space_group_name_H-M   'P 1'
#
loop_
_entity.id
_entity.type
_entity.pdbx_description
1 polymer ?
#
loop_
_entity_poly.entity_id
_entity_poly.type
_entity_poly.pdbx_seq_one_letter_code
_entity_poly.pdbx_strand_id
1 'polypeptide(L)' 'MFLDYAALFLIVFVALTLFYGVIVIHDIPYEIAVHRKHPHQDAIHVAGWVSLFTLHAIWPF' A
#
# COMPACT_ATOMS: atom_id res chain seq x y z
N MET A 1 -20.21 -13.08 -23.91
CA MET A 1 -19.90 -11.65 -24.13
C MET A 1 -20.13 -10.80 -22.89
N PHE A 2 -21.36 -10.60 -22.38
CA PHE A 2 -21.57 -9.81 -21.15
C PHE A 2 -20.80 -10.35 -19.94
N LEU A 3 -20.89 -11.66 -19.69
CA LEU A 3 -20.17 -12.31 -18.58
C LEU A 3 -18.65 -12.20 -18.71
N ASP A 4 -18.12 -12.20 -19.93
CA ASP A 4 -16.68 -12.07 -20.18
C ASP A 4 -16.18 -10.66 -19.84
N TYR A 5 -16.94 -9.63 -20.23
CA TYR A 5 -16.64 -8.24 -19.85
C TYR A 5 -16.83 -7.99 -18.36
N ALA A 6 -17.85 -8.59 -17.73
CA ALA A 6 -18.07 -8.50 -16.29
C ALA A 6 -16.94 -9.18 -15.50
N ALA A 7 -16.48 -10.36 -15.95
CA ALA A 7 -15.34 -11.05 -15.36
C ALA A 7 -14.04 -10.26 -15.52
N LEU A 8 -13.80 -9.67 -16.70
CA LEU A 8 -12.65 -8.80 -16.93
C LEU A 8 -12.67 -7.58 -15.99
N PHE A 9 -13.82 -6.92 -15.86
CA PHE A 9 -13.99 -5.81 -14.93
C PHE A 9 -13.69 -6.24 -13.49
N LEU A 10 -14.23 -7.38 -13.05
CA LEU A 10 -14.03 -7.88 -11.69
C LEU A 10 -12.54 -8.14 -11.41
N ILE A 11 -11.81 -8.76 -12.34
CA ILE A 11 -10.38 -9.03 -12.20
C ILE A 11 -9.60 -7.72 -12.04
N VAL A 12 -9.86 -6.72 -12.90
CA VAL A 12 -9.21 -5.42 -12.82
C VAL A 12 -9.57 -4.71 -11.51
N PHE A 13 -10.83 -4.73 -11.11
CA PHE A 13 -11.31 -4.12 -9.87
C PHE A 13 -10.65 -4.73 -8.63
N VAL A 14 -10.58 -6.06 -8.55
CA VAL A 14 -9.94 -6.77 -7.44
C VAL A 14 -8.44 -6.48 -7.42
N ALA A 15 -7.77 -6.52 -8.56
CA ALA A 15 -6.34 -6.21 -8.64
C ALA A 15 -6.03 -4.78 -8.16
N LEU A 16 -6.82 -3.78 -8.59
CA LEU A 16 -6.67 -2.40 -8.13
C LEU A 16 -6.97 -2.27 -6.64
N THR A 17 -8.05 -2.90 -6.15
CA THR A 17 -8.43 -2.85 -4.74
C THR A 17 -7.34 -3.41 -3.84
N LEU A 18 -6.74 -4.55 -4.22
CA LEU A 18 -5.64 -5.15 -3.48
C LEU A 18 -4.38 -4.26 -3.53
N PHE A 19 -4.03 -3.74 -4.71
CA PHE A 19 -2.85 -2.87 -4.86
C PHE A 19 -2.95 -1.61 -4.01
N TYR A 20 -4.07 -0.87 -4.10
CA TYR A 20 -4.29 0.33 -3.30
C TYR A 20 -4.46 0.03 -1.81
N GLY A 21 -5.10 -1.10 -1.46
CA GLY A 21 -5.23 -1.53 -0.08
C GLY A 21 -3.87 -1.74 0.61
N VAL A 22 -2.91 -2.35 -0.09
CA VAL A 22 -1.56 -2.53 0.44
C VAL A 22 -0.83 -1.18 0.60
N ILE A 23 -0.95 -0.27 -0.37
CA ILE A 23 -0.35 1.08 -0.28
C ILE A 23 -0.85 1.81 0.96
N VAL A 24 -2.17 1.86 1.17
CA VAL A 24 -2.77 2.54 2.34
C VAL A 24 -2.24 1.95 3.65
N ILE A 25 -2.13 0.62 3.74
CA ILE A 25 -1.62 -0.05 4.95
C ILE A 25 -0.17 0.37 5.27
N HIS A 26 0.68 0.60 4.27
CA HIS A 26 2.08 1.02 4.47
C HIS A 26 2.24 2.50 4.77
N ASP A 27 1.27 3.32 4.36
CA ASP A 27 1.29 4.77 4.63
C ASP A 27 0.74 5.10 6.04
N ILE A 28 0.01 4.19 6.70
CA ILE A 28 -0.51 4.38 8.07
C ILE A 28 0.61 4.75 9.08
N PRO A 29 1.76 4.04 9.17
CA PRO A 29 2.87 4.41 10.05
C PRO A 29 3.42 5.81 9.75
N TYR A 30 3.52 6.17 8.48
CA TYR A 30 3.96 7.49 8.06
C TYR A 30 2.99 8.57 8.54
N GLU A 31 1.69 8.41 8.30
CA GLU A 31 0.68 9.36 8.77
C GLU A 31 0.68 9.52 10.29
N ILE A 32 0.86 8.42 11.04
CA ILE A 32 1.00 8.47 12.51
C ILE A 32 2.26 9.25 12.91
N ALA A 33 3.38 9.04 12.22
CA ALA A 33 4.63 9.74 12.48
C ALA A 33 4.50 11.25 12.21
N VAL A 34 3.79 11.63 11.14
CA VAL A 34 3.48 13.02 10.79
C VAL A 34 2.61 13.67 11.86
N HIS A 35 1.52 13.01 12.27
CA HIS A 35 0.63 13.51 13.33
C HIS A 35 1.35 13.70 14.67
N ARG A 36 2.38 12.90 14.94
CA ARG A 36 3.18 12.97 16.17
C ARG A 36 4.42 13.86 16.07
N LYS A 37 4.65 14.54 14.93
CA LYS A 37 5.86 15.33 14.65
C LYS A 37 7.16 14.54 14.90
N HIS A 38 7.19 13.27 14.49
CA HIS A 38 8.36 12.41 14.67
C HIS A 38 9.56 12.91 13.84
N PRO A 39 10.79 12.95 14.37
CA PRO A 39 11.96 13.51 13.65
C PRO A 39 12.37 12.74 12.40
N HIS A 40 11.89 11.50 12.24
CA HIS A 40 12.25 10.60 11.13
C HIS A 40 11.05 10.19 10.26
N GLN A 41 10.07 11.07 10.07
CA GLN A 41 8.90 10.82 9.23
C GLN A 41 9.26 10.36 7.81
N ASP A 42 10.21 11.04 7.17
CA ASP A 42 10.62 10.71 5.79
C ASP A 42 11.29 9.34 5.70
N ALA A 43 12.05 8.97 6.74
CA ALA A 43 12.67 7.65 6.81
C ALA A 43 11.61 6.54 6.96
N ILE A 44 10.55 6.77 7.74
CA ILE A 44 9.43 5.84 7.89
C ILE A 44 8.67 5.70 6.57
N HIS A 45 8.43 6.80 5.85
CA HIS A 45 7.82 6.76 4.52
C HIS A 45 8.65 5.90 3.57
N VAL A 46 9.94 6.22 3.42
CA VAL A 46 10.84 5.51 2.51
C VAL A 46 10.98 4.04 2.91
N ALA A 47 11.07 3.73 4.21
CA ALA A 47 11.12 2.36 4.70
C ALA A 47 9.84 1.56 4.35
N GLY A 48 8.66 2.20 4.41
CA GLY A 48 7.39 1.63 3.95
C GLY A 48 7.42 1.27 2.46
N TRP A 49 7.91 2.17 1.61
CA TRP A 49 8.05 1.91 0.17
C TRP A 49 9.11 0.86 -0.17
N VAL A 50 10.24 0.85 0.54
CA VAL A 50 11.27 -0.17 0.37
C VAL A 50 10.76 -1.54 0.82
N SER A 51 9.95 -1.61 1.88
CA SER A 51 9.25 -2.83 2.29
C SER A 51 8.30 -3.33 1.21
N LEU A 52 7.49 -2.45 0.62
CA LEU A 52 6.62 -2.75 -0.52
C LEU A 52 7.40 -3.31 -1.72
N PHE A 53 8.49 -2.65 -2.11
CA PHE A 53 9.34 -3.07 -3.22
C PHE A 53 10.00 -4.43 -2.96
N THR A 54 10.34 -4.71 -1.69
CA THR A 54 10.95 -5.97 -1.26
C THR A 54 9.93 -7.05 -0.86
N LEU A 55 8.64 -6.89 -1.22
CA LEU A 55 7.56 -7.83 -0.90
C LEU A 55 7.43 -8.09 0.62
N HIS A 56 7.48 -7.03 1.41
CA HIS A 56 7.38 -7.05 2.88
C HIS A 56 8.53 -7.74 3.62
N ALA A 57 9.72 -7.84 3.02
CA ALA A 57 10.87 -8.50 3.65
C ALA A 57 11.29 -7.89 5.01
N ILE A 58 10.83 -6.69 5.30
CA ILE A 58 11.31 -5.86 6.40
C ILE A 58 10.16 -5.25 7.25
N TRP A 59 8.91 -5.65 6.99
CA TRP A 59 7.74 -5.25 7.78
C TRP A 59 7.83 -5.66 9.27
N PRO A 60 7.28 -4.93 10.27
CA PRO A 60 6.55 -3.64 10.24
C PRO A 60 7.40 -2.49 10.80
N PHE A 61 7.53 -1.40 10.05
CA PHE A 61 8.23 -0.19 10.49
C PHE A 61 7.28 0.96 10.79
#